data_AF-A0A954YCP7-F1
#
_entry.id   AF-A0A954YCP7-F1
#
_cell.length_a   1.000
_cell.length_b   1.000
_cell.length_c   1.000
_cell.angle_alpha   90.00
_cell.angle_beta   90.00
_cell.angle_gamma   90.00
#
_symmetry.space_group_name_H-M   'P 1'
#
loop_
_entity.id
_entity.type
_entity.pdbx_description
1 polymer ?
#
loop_
_entity_poly.entity_id
_entity_poly.type
_entity_poly.pdbx_seq_one_letter_code
_entity_poly.pdbx_strand_id
1 'polypeptide(L)'
;MIRYRVLAQAVSLFAGSMACAQIDAEAWQTNATFATNPAGAPYIRVPLGLIPATLYADGSRVQTENEQVWRYVCGSHGETTTDALARDVQIAKTSLAESAGVPTTTRGSGGLDIVFNPNGSVPAAAVAALADVEAYIESQFDNETTMTIDVSFASMNPNVIGVTGNIFVQTPWMDARPALRASMDFDDEIQDFLPTGAVPVRYSPNGSVSNELRVFFSRGNYRAVVGSISGSVAQITLNSQYNFDYNPANGVPGSATSFIDVMVHEVGHMLGFVSGVDDRVNDIDVLDLFRFRRGSDPNNPSTLAEFTTTPRLAVFDAPGTDQSNSDIITDEYRMSDGNPYQASHFREVSIGSPIGIMDPALAGGETFYPNYYQTADLKMFDAIGYIYPPCDHPSIN
;
A
#
# COMPACT_ATOMS: atom_id res chain seq x y z
N MET A 1 73.68 39.66 3.10
CA MET A 1 74.37 38.43 3.57
C MET A 1 73.57 37.89 4.75
N ILE A 2 72.75 36.85 4.54
CA ILE A 2 72.27 35.85 5.53
C ILE A 2 71.51 34.80 4.71
N ARG A 3 71.74 33.54 5.06
CA ARG A 3 71.63 32.35 4.21
C ARG A 3 70.22 31.75 4.18
N TYR A 4 69.85 31.23 3.01
CA TYR A 4 68.72 30.32 2.80
C TYR A 4 68.94 29.00 3.55
N ARG A 5 67.90 28.53 4.27
CA ARG A 5 67.71 27.12 4.63
C ARG A 5 66.33 26.69 4.14
N VAL A 6 66.35 25.78 3.18
CA VAL A 6 65.20 25.05 2.63
C VAL A 6 64.73 24.05 3.70
N LEU A 7 63.47 24.14 4.11
CA LEU A 7 62.80 23.11 4.91
C LEU A 7 62.17 22.11 3.95
N ALA A 8 62.62 20.86 4.04
CA ALA A 8 61.99 19.71 3.41
C ALA A 8 60.62 19.46 4.07
N GLN A 9 59.54 19.58 3.30
CA GLN A 9 58.24 19.03 3.69
C GLN A 9 58.25 17.53 3.39
N ALA A 10 58.20 16.73 4.46
CA ALA A 10 57.88 15.32 4.37
C ALA A 10 56.41 15.17 3.98
N VAL A 11 56.16 14.57 2.81
CA VAL A 11 54.84 14.08 2.41
C VAL A 11 54.58 12.82 3.24
N SER A 12 53.79 12.94 4.31
CA SER A 12 53.20 11.77 4.96
C SER A 12 51.96 11.36 4.18
N LEU A 13 52.05 10.25 3.43
CA LEU A 13 50.87 9.51 2.98
C LEU A 13 50.11 9.04 4.23
N PHE A 14 49.00 9.68 4.57
CA PHE A 14 47.97 9.04 5.36
C PHE A 14 47.14 8.18 4.41
N ALA A 15 47.52 6.90 4.30
CA ALA A 15 46.57 5.85 3.95
C ALA A 15 45.60 5.71 5.14
N GLY A 16 44.63 6.61 5.20
CA GLY A 16 43.45 6.43 6.03
C GLY A 16 42.70 5.24 5.45
N SER A 17 42.79 4.11 6.15
CA SER A 17 41.90 2.98 5.94
C SER A 17 40.47 3.51 5.85
N MET A 18 39.85 3.36 4.67
CA MET A 18 38.40 3.25 4.57
C MET A 18 38.01 2.06 5.44
N ALA A 19 37.80 2.31 6.73
CA ALA A 19 36.87 1.53 7.50
C ALA A 19 35.53 1.79 6.82
N CYS A 20 35.18 0.90 5.88
CA CYS A 20 33.82 0.65 5.49
C CYS A 20 33.07 0.56 6.82
N ALA A 21 32.26 1.58 7.14
CA ALA A 21 31.31 1.44 8.21
C ALA A 21 30.45 0.25 7.78
N GLN A 22 30.73 -0.92 8.35
CA GLN A 22 29.68 -1.90 8.54
C GLN A 22 28.64 -1.13 9.33
N ILE A 23 27.64 -0.64 8.61
CA ILE A 23 26.39 -0.15 9.18
C ILE A 23 25.95 -1.31 10.06
N ASP A 24 26.03 -1.12 11.38
CA ASP A 24 25.57 -2.09 12.35
C ASP A 24 24.16 -2.49 11.93
N ALA A 25 23.93 -3.78 11.70
CA ALA A 25 22.61 -4.33 11.42
C ALA A 25 21.63 -3.76 12.44
N GLU A 26 20.78 -2.83 12.01
CA GLU A 26 19.94 -2.05 12.91
C GLU A 26 18.97 -2.97 13.66
N ALA A 27 18.53 -2.54 14.85
CA ALA A 27 17.63 -3.31 15.71
C ALA A 27 16.38 -3.83 14.98
N TRP A 28 15.90 -3.15 13.93
CA TRP A 28 14.77 -3.60 13.14
C TRP A 28 15.02 -4.94 12.43
N GLN A 29 16.27 -5.24 12.04
CA GLN A 29 16.62 -6.48 11.33
C GLN A 29 16.50 -7.71 12.23
N THR A 30 16.70 -7.56 13.54
CA THR A 30 16.74 -8.70 14.47
C THR A 30 15.42 -9.47 14.56
N ASN A 31 14.29 -8.81 14.32
CA ASN A 31 12.96 -9.43 14.34
C ASN A 31 12.28 -9.42 12.96
N ALA A 32 12.97 -8.96 11.91
CA ALA A 32 12.41 -8.89 10.58
C ALA A 32 12.44 -10.26 9.89
N THR A 33 11.38 -10.56 9.14
CA THR A 33 11.32 -11.69 8.22
C THR A 33 11.68 -11.22 6.82
N PHE A 34 12.72 -11.81 6.24
CA PHE A 34 13.17 -11.56 4.88
C PHE A 34 12.74 -12.74 4.01
N ALA A 35 11.91 -12.49 3.00
CA ALA A 35 11.33 -13.55 2.20
C ALA A 35 11.02 -13.07 0.78
N THR A 36 10.70 -14.03 -0.08
CA THR A 36 10.11 -13.77 -1.40
C THR A 36 8.68 -14.26 -1.39
N ASN A 37 7.80 -13.54 -2.08
CA ASN A 37 6.48 -14.07 -2.40
C ASN A 37 6.60 -15.27 -3.36
N PRO A 38 5.51 -16.01 -3.61
CA PRO A 38 5.58 -17.14 -4.53
C PRO A 38 5.94 -16.78 -5.98
N ALA A 39 5.82 -15.50 -6.39
CA ALA A 39 6.31 -14.98 -7.68
C ALA A 39 7.82 -14.69 -7.70
N GLY A 40 8.51 -14.80 -6.55
CA GLY A 40 9.91 -14.47 -6.39
C GLY A 40 10.19 -12.99 -6.08
N ALA A 41 9.16 -12.14 -5.93
CA ALA A 41 9.34 -10.75 -5.53
C ALA A 41 9.68 -10.65 -4.03
N PRO A 42 10.72 -9.89 -3.64
CA PRO A 42 11.15 -9.82 -2.25
C PRO A 42 10.20 -8.94 -1.41
N TYR A 43 10.05 -9.29 -0.14
CA TYR A 43 9.43 -8.45 0.86
C TYR A 43 10.16 -8.60 2.21
N ILE A 44 10.03 -7.59 3.06
CA ILE A 44 10.56 -7.61 4.43
C ILE A 44 9.44 -7.25 5.40
N ARG A 45 9.10 -8.17 6.29
CA ARG A 45 8.08 -7.97 7.33
C ARG A 45 8.75 -7.65 8.66
N VAL A 46 8.43 -6.51 9.24
CA VAL A 46 8.95 -6.03 10.53
C VAL A 46 7.81 -6.01 11.55
N PRO A 47 7.79 -6.91 12.54
CA PRO A 47 6.83 -6.87 13.63
C PRO A 47 7.00 -5.57 14.42
N LEU A 48 5.92 -4.83 14.61
CA LEU A 48 5.91 -3.58 15.37
C LEU A 48 5.34 -3.75 16.79
N GLY A 49 4.76 -4.92 17.08
CA GLY A 49 4.28 -5.32 18.39
C GLY A 49 2.80 -5.01 18.60
N LEU A 50 2.41 -4.82 19.86
CA LEU A 50 1.05 -4.40 20.20
C LEU A 50 0.95 -2.88 20.20
N ILE A 51 -0.15 -2.37 19.66
CA ILE A 51 -0.50 -0.96 19.67
C ILE A 51 -1.91 -0.77 20.25
N PRO A 52 -2.13 0.24 21.11
CA PRO A 52 -3.47 0.58 21.55
C PRO A 52 -4.31 1.14 20.39
N ALA A 53 -5.54 0.67 20.29
CA ALA A 53 -6.56 1.22 19.40
C ALA A 53 -7.88 1.43 20.15
N THR A 54 -8.70 2.35 19.65
CA THR A 54 -10.08 2.55 20.15
C THR A 54 -11.06 2.27 19.02
N LEU A 55 -11.90 1.25 19.19
CA LEU A 55 -12.88 0.84 18.17
C LEU A 55 -13.98 1.89 18.01
N TYR A 56 -14.41 2.16 16.78
CA TYR A 56 -15.50 3.10 16.53
C TYR A 56 -16.86 2.54 16.94
N ALA A 57 -17.03 1.22 16.84
CA ALA A 57 -18.30 0.55 17.09
C ALA A 57 -18.84 0.77 18.52
N ASP A 58 -17.97 0.80 19.53
CA ASP A 58 -18.37 0.88 20.94
C ASP A 58 -17.46 1.74 21.83
N GLY A 59 -16.40 2.33 21.27
CA GLY A 59 -15.42 3.12 22.01
C GLY A 59 -14.50 2.28 22.92
N SER A 60 -14.53 0.94 22.82
CA SER A 60 -13.66 0.08 23.62
C SER A 60 -12.20 0.25 23.22
N ARG A 61 -11.31 0.08 24.21
CA ARG A 61 -9.86 0.13 24.00
C ARG A 61 -9.31 -1.28 23.90
N VAL A 62 -8.66 -1.57 22.78
CA VAL A 62 -8.05 -2.88 22.49
C VAL A 62 -6.54 -2.74 22.29
N GLN A 63 -5.83 -3.85 22.43
CA GLN A 63 -4.44 -3.98 21.99
C GLN A 63 -4.45 -4.83 20.73
N THR A 64 -3.94 -4.29 19.64
CA THR A 64 -3.91 -4.99 18.35
C THR A 64 -2.47 -5.19 17.90
N GLU A 65 -2.20 -6.32 17.25
CA GLU A 65 -0.91 -6.57 16.62
C GLU A 65 -0.79 -5.73 15.36
N ASN A 66 0.41 -5.19 15.14
CA ASN A 66 0.75 -4.49 13.92
C ASN A 66 2.13 -4.87 13.39
N GLU A 67 2.31 -4.65 12.10
CA GLU A 67 3.53 -5.02 11.37
C GLU A 67 3.73 -4.08 10.20
N GLN A 68 4.97 -3.82 9.83
CA GLN A 68 5.30 -3.09 8.63
C GLN A 68 5.84 -4.05 7.57
N VAL A 69 5.27 -4.03 6.37
CA VAL A 69 5.74 -4.81 5.24
C VAL A 69 6.39 -3.87 4.24
N TRP A 70 7.66 -4.10 3.97
CA TRP A 70 8.44 -3.36 2.99
C TRP A 70 8.49 -4.11 1.67
N ARG A 71 8.26 -3.37 0.58
CA ARG A 71 8.34 -3.85 -0.81
C ARG A 71 8.92 -2.74 -1.68
N TYR A 72 9.34 -3.09 -2.88
CA TYR A 72 9.58 -2.08 -3.91
C TYR A 72 8.26 -1.47 -4.38
N VAL A 73 8.29 -0.19 -4.73
CA VAL A 73 7.20 0.52 -5.42
C VAL A 73 6.88 -0.18 -6.73
N CYS A 74 5.60 -0.29 -7.06
CA CYS A 74 5.12 -1.00 -8.26
C CYS A 74 5.76 -0.43 -9.53
N GLY A 75 6.11 -1.31 -10.47
CA GLY A 75 6.89 -0.97 -11.67
C GLY A 75 8.40 -0.85 -11.45
N SER A 76 8.93 -1.07 -10.23
CA SER A 76 10.37 -1.18 -10.03
C SER A 76 10.92 -2.43 -10.72
N HIS A 77 11.98 -2.25 -11.51
CA HIS A 77 12.67 -3.32 -12.22
C HIS A 77 14.17 -3.29 -11.83
N GLY A 78 14.85 -4.44 -11.74
CA GLY A 78 16.28 -4.46 -11.38
C GLY A 78 16.69 -5.62 -10.49
N GLU A 79 17.72 -5.43 -9.65
CA GLU A 79 18.14 -6.42 -8.65
C GLU A 79 17.08 -6.51 -7.54
N THR A 80 16.07 -7.35 -7.74
CA THR A 80 14.98 -7.58 -6.78
C THR A 80 15.29 -8.77 -5.88
N THR A 81 16.48 -8.82 -5.29
CA THR A 81 16.79 -9.81 -4.25
C THR A 81 16.33 -9.31 -2.88
N THR A 82 16.13 -10.22 -1.93
CA THR A 82 15.84 -9.85 -0.53
C THR A 82 16.96 -9.01 0.08
N ASP A 83 18.21 -9.29 -0.28
CA ASP A 83 19.37 -8.52 0.20
C ASP A 83 19.41 -7.11 -0.39
N ALA A 84 19.04 -6.95 -1.66
CA ALA A 84 18.90 -5.63 -2.27
C ALA A 84 17.80 -4.82 -1.60
N LEU A 85 16.63 -5.44 -1.39
CA LEU A 85 15.54 -4.79 -0.69
C LEU A 85 15.94 -4.41 0.74
N ALA A 86 16.69 -5.26 1.45
CA ALA A 86 17.18 -4.96 2.80
C ALA A 86 18.09 -3.73 2.83
N ARG A 87 18.96 -3.55 1.82
CA ARG A 87 19.79 -2.35 1.67
C ARG A 87 18.95 -1.11 1.42
N ASP A 88 17.97 -1.20 0.51
CA ASP A 88 17.13 -0.05 0.16
C ASP A 88 16.17 0.33 1.29
N VAL A 89 15.66 -0.64 2.06
CA VAL A 89 14.90 -0.41 3.31
C VAL A 89 15.77 0.25 4.38
N GLN A 90 17.03 -0.16 4.50
CA GLN A 90 17.97 0.48 5.41
C GLN A 90 18.21 1.95 5.02
N ILE A 91 18.42 2.22 3.73
CA ILE A 91 18.56 3.58 3.20
C ILE A 91 17.31 4.41 3.48
N ALA A 92 16.12 3.84 3.24
CA ALA A 92 14.83 4.48 3.52
C ALA A 92 14.68 4.86 4.99
N LYS A 93 14.94 3.91 5.90
CA LYS A 93 14.87 4.14 7.35
C LYS A 93 15.85 5.21 7.83
N THR A 94 17.08 5.21 7.33
CA THR A 94 18.06 6.28 7.64
C THR A 94 17.57 7.63 7.14
N SER A 95 17.13 7.73 5.88
CA SER A 95 16.63 9.00 5.31
C SER A 95 15.44 9.55 6.10
N LEU A 96 14.45 8.71 6.42
CA LEU A 96 13.26 9.11 7.18
C LEU A 96 13.58 9.53 8.62
N ALA A 97 14.67 9.04 9.22
CA ALA A 97 15.10 9.44 10.55
C ALA A 97 15.82 10.80 10.59
N GLU A 98 16.36 11.28 9.47
CA GLU A 98 17.24 12.46 9.42
C GLU A 98 16.50 13.82 9.48
N SER A 99 15.17 13.87 9.39
CA SER A 99 14.43 15.12 9.65
C SER A 99 12.96 14.90 10.05
N ALA A 100 12.49 15.70 11.02
CA ALA A 100 11.07 15.91 11.22
C ALA A 100 10.53 16.62 9.97
N GLY A 101 9.62 15.97 9.24
CA GLY A 101 9.10 16.52 8.00
C GLY A 101 8.30 17.80 8.23
N VAL A 102 8.08 18.54 7.14
CA VAL A 102 7.18 19.69 7.12
C VAL A 102 5.87 19.19 6.55
N PRO A 103 4.77 19.14 7.32
CA PRO A 103 3.46 18.78 6.77
C PRO A 103 3.15 19.64 5.55
N THR A 104 2.77 19.00 4.45
CA THR A 104 2.38 19.61 3.17
C THR A 104 1.16 20.51 3.32
N THR A 105 0.23 20.17 4.21
CA THR A 105 -1.00 20.94 4.44
C THR A 105 -1.46 20.88 5.91
N THR A 106 -2.37 21.80 6.26
CA THR A 106 -3.18 21.73 7.49
C THR A 106 -4.54 21.15 7.17
N ARG A 107 -5.00 20.18 7.98
CA ARG A 107 -6.27 19.45 7.81
C ARG A 107 -7.39 20.28 7.18
N GLY A 108 -7.94 19.78 6.06
CA GLY A 108 -9.16 20.28 5.44
C GLY A 108 -10.37 20.19 6.38
N SER A 109 -11.36 21.06 6.22
CA SER A 109 -12.54 21.09 7.08
C SER A 109 -13.56 20.01 6.69
N GLY A 110 -13.32 18.76 7.10
CA GLY A 110 -14.23 17.61 6.89
C GLY A 110 -13.65 16.55 5.95
N GLY A 111 -14.12 15.31 6.07
CA GLY A 111 -13.73 14.19 5.21
C GLY A 111 -12.36 13.58 5.47
N LEU A 112 -11.88 12.81 4.49
CA LEU A 112 -10.55 12.19 4.49
C LEU A 112 -9.47 13.28 4.39
N ASP A 113 -8.41 13.12 5.17
CA ASP A 113 -7.31 14.09 5.27
C ASP A 113 -5.98 13.34 5.09
N ILE A 114 -5.37 13.49 3.91
CA ILE A 114 -4.07 12.91 3.60
C ILE A 114 -3.01 13.95 3.92
N VAL A 115 -2.06 13.58 4.78
CA VAL A 115 -0.97 14.46 5.18
C VAL A 115 0.35 13.79 4.84
N PHE A 116 0.98 14.22 3.76
CA PHE A 116 2.37 13.86 3.51
C PHE A 116 3.29 14.61 4.48
N ASN A 117 4.25 13.87 5.04
CA ASN A 117 5.29 14.38 5.91
C ASN A 117 6.64 14.27 5.19
N PRO A 118 6.90 15.11 4.17
CA PRO A 118 8.14 15.09 3.42
C PRO A 118 9.31 15.57 4.29
N ASN A 119 10.39 14.79 4.30
CA ASN A 119 11.64 15.16 4.94
C ASN A 119 12.46 16.12 4.04
N GLY A 120 13.64 16.57 4.51
CA GLY A 120 14.48 17.52 3.77
C GLY A 120 15.06 17.03 2.43
N SER A 121 14.94 15.74 2.11
CA SER A 121 15.43 15.16 0.85
C SER A 121 14.43 15.27 -0.31
N VAL A 122 13.17 15.56 -0.02
CA VAL A 122 12.10 15.61 -1.04
C VAL A 122 12.28 16.85 -1.94
N PRO A 123 12.37 16.70 -3.27
CA PRO A 123 12.51 17.85 -4.18
C PRO A 123 11.31 18.81 -4.11
N ALA A 124 11.54 20.11 -4.31
CA ALA A 124 10.46 21.11 -4.26
C ALA A 124 9.32 20.84 -5.26
N ALA A 125 9.64 20.32 -6.45
CA ALA A 125 8.63 19.92 -7.44
C ALA A 125 7.77 18.73 -6.95
N ALA A 126 8.38 17.79 -6.22
CA ALA A 126 7.66 16.67 -5.60
C ALA A 126 6.73 17.15 -4.48
N VAL A 127 7.18 18.12 -3.65
CA VAL A 127 6.33 18.71 -2.59
C VAL A 127 5.07 19.35 -3.18
N ALA A 128 5.19 20.07 -4.31
CA ALA A 128 4.03 20.62 -5.00
C ALA A 128 3.10 19.52 -5.54
N ALA A 129 3.66 18.49 -6.19
CA ALA A 129 2.89 17.38 -6.72
C ALA A 129 2.21 16.54 -5.61
N LEU A 130 2.81 16.42 -4.42
CA LEU A 130 2.19 15.76 -3.27
C LEU A 130 0.92 16.49 -2.81
N ALA A 131 0.89 17.83 -2.86
CA ALA A 131 -0.32 18.59 -2.55
C ALA A 131 -1.44 18.34 -3.58
N ASP A 132 -1.09 18.10 -4.86
CA ASP A 132 -2.06 17.71 -5.88
C ASP A 132 -2.59 16.29 -5.63
N VAL A 133 -1.75 15.35 -5.16
CA VAL A 133 -2.16 14.00 -4.74
C VAL A 133 -3.14 14.07 -3.56
N GLU A 134 -2.84 14.88 -2.54
CA GLU A 134 -3.71 15.11 -1.38
C GLU A 134 -5.08 15.60 -1.84
N ALA A 135 -5.11 16.74 -2.55
CA ALA A 135 -6.35 17.34 -3.02
C ALA A 135 -7.18 16.38 -3.89
N TYR A 136 -6.53 15.55 -4.71
CA TYR A 136 -7.22 14.58 -5.54
C TYR A 136 -7.87 13.46 -4.71
N ILE A 137 -7.13 12.81 -3.81
CA ILE A 137 -7.61 11.67 -3.03
C ILE A 137 -8.68 12.12 -2.02
N GLU A 138 -8.45 13.26 -1.36
CA GLU A 138 -9.40 13.84 -0.41
C GLU A 138 -10.72 14.23 -1.09
N SER A 139 -10.71 14.56 -2.38
CA SER A 139 -11.95 14.82 -3.11
C SER A 139 -12.73 13.56 -3.50
N GLN A 140 -12.18 12.35 -3.26
CA GLN A 140 -12.86 11.09 -3.59
C GLN A 140 -13.58 10.48 -2.39
N PHE A 141 -13.17 10.75 -1.15
CA PHE A 141 -13.68 10.03 0.03
C PHE A 141 -14.02 10.96 1.19
N ASP A 142 -15.06 10.62 1.96
CA ASP A 142 -15.58 11.48 3.04
C ASP A 142 -15.38 10.88 4.45
N ASN A 143 -14.51 9.87 4.60
CA ASN A 143 -14.19 9.29 5.91
C ASN A 143 -13.46 10.32 6.79
N GLU A 144 -14.05 10.74 7.90
CA GLU A 144 -13.43 11.71 8.82
C GLU A 144 -12.19 11.18 9.56
N THR A 145 -11.05 11.11 8.88
CA THR A 145 -9.81 10.57 9.43
C THR A 145 -8.57 11.18 8.81
N THR A 146 -7.50 11.31 9.58
CA THR A 146 -6.20 11.80 9.11
C THR A 146 -5.22 10.66 8.89
N MET A 147 -4.64 10.62 7.70
CA MET A 147 -3.63 9.66 7.28
C MET A 147 -2.30 10.36 7.04
N THR A 148 -1.38 10.21 8.00
CA THR A 148 -0.03 10.72 7.85
C THR A 148 0.85 9.69 7.15
N ILE A 149 1.57 10.12 6.11
CA ILE A 149 2.49 9.27 5.33
C ILE A 149 3.86 9.94 5.32
N ASP A 150 4.90 9.23 5.78
CA ASP A 150 6.26 9.80 5.78
C ASP A 150 6.90 9.60 4.40
N VAL A 151 7.44 10.67 3.83
CA VAL A 151 8.01 10.66 2.46
C VAL A 151 9.46 11.14 2.48
N SER A 152 10.31 10.43 1.75
CA SER A 152 11.71 10.82 1.53
C SER A 152 12.18 10.43 0.13
N PHE A 153 13.35 10.92 -0.25
CA PHE A 153 14.09 10.53 -1.44
C PHE A 153 15.48 10.04 -1.05
N ALA A 154 15.96 9.00 -1.72
CA ALA A 154 17.32 8.50 -1.51
C ALA A 154 17.86 7.84 -2.77
N SER A 155 19.18 7.73 -2.90
CA SER A 155 19.79 7.05 -4.04
C SER A 155 19.62 5.53 -3.90
N MET A 156 19.01 4.89 -4.90
CA MET A 156 18.86 3.43 -5.00
C MET A 156 19.41 2.93 -6.34
N ASN A 157 19.36 1.63 -6.56
CA ASN A 157 19.78 1.01 -7.82
C ASN A 157 18.99 1.57 -9.03
N PRO A 158 19.60 1.60 -10.24
CA PRO A 158 18.88 1.96 -11.46
C PRO A 158 17.62 1.11 -11.65
N ASN A 159 16.57 1.72 -12.22
CA ASN A 159 15.26 1.12 -12.48
C ASN A 159 14.42 0.76 -11.24
N VAL A 160 14.93 0.98 -10.01
CA VAL A 160 14.11 1.01 -8.79
C VAL A 160 13.42 2.36 -8.69
N ILE A 161 12.08 2.36 -8.61
CA ILE A 161 11.29 3.58 -8.43
C ILE A 161 11.37 4.06 -6.98
N GLY A 162 11.33 3.12 -6.04
CA GLY A 162 11.41 3.38 -4.62
C GLY A 162 11.09 2.14 -3.79
N VAL A 163 10.99 2.32 -2.48
CA VAL A 163 10.47 1.32 -1.55
C VAL A 163 9.32 1.91 -0.73
N THR A 164 8.32 1.09 -0.45
CA THR A 164 7.16 1.41 0.38
C THR A 164 7.13 0.48 1.59
N GLY A 165 6.80 1.03 2.75
CA GLY A 165 6.66 0.33 4.03
C GLY A 165 5.24 0.48 4.54
N ASN A 166 4.30 -0.28 3.97
CA ASN A 166 2.90 -0.27 4.39
C ASN A 166 2.74 -0.95 5.75
N ILE A 167 1.87 -0.41 6.59
CA ILE A 167 1.69 -0.91 7.95
C ILE A 167 0.33 -1.58 8.05
N PHE A 168 0.29 -2.78 8.61
CA PHE A 168 -0.91 -3.60 8.74
C PHE A 168 -1.31 -3.77 10.19
N VAL A 169 -2.60 -3.99 10.42
CA VAL A 169 -3.23 -4.20 11.70
C VAL A 169 -4.08 -5.46 11.62
N GLN A 170 -3.79 -6.43 12.49
CA GLN A 170 -4.55 -7.67 12.58
C GLN A 170 -5.86 -7.43 13.34
N THR A 171 -7.01 -7.61 12.69
CA THR A 171 -8.31 -7.32 13.28
C THR A 171 -9.15 -8.59 13.42
N PRO A 172 -9.65 -8.93 14.62
CA PRO A 172 -10.60 -10.03 14.79
C PRO A 172 -11.83 -9.81 13.91
N TRP A 173 -12.35 -10.88 13.29
CA TRP A 173 -13.51 -10.79 12.40
C TRP A 173 -14.76 -10.28 13.11
N MET A 174 -14.88 -10.59 14.41
CA MET A 174 -15.96 -10.09 15.27
C MET A 174 -15.96 -8.55 15.42
N ASP A 175 -14.83 -7.89 15.20
CA ASP A 175 -14.71 -6.42 15.22
C ASP A 175 -14.74 -5.85 13.80
N ALA A 176 -14.09 -6.52 12.84
CA ALA A 176 -14.01 -6.09 11.45
C ALA A 176 -15.38 -6.06 10.76
N ARG A 177 -16.20 -7.11 10.91
CA ARG A 177 -17.51 -7.19 10.27
C ARG A 177 -18.46 -6.07 10.70
N PRO A 178 -18.73 -5.83 11.99
CA PRO A 178 -19.62 -4.74 12.39
C PRO A 178 -19.05 -3.37 12.00
N ALA A 179 -17.71 -3.20 11.96
CA ALA A 179 -17.10 -1.97 11.50
C ALA A 179 -17.37 -1.70 10.01
N LEU A 180 -17.14 -2.70 9.13
CA LEU A 180 -17.46 -2.59 7.69
C LEU A 180 -18.95 -2.35 7.43
N ARG A 181 -19.84 -2.93 8.25
CA ARG A 181 -21.28 -2.64 8.17
C ARG A 181 -21.66 -1.24 8.66
N ALA A 182 -20.89 -0.69 9.61
CA ALA A 182 -21.13 0.64 10.14
C ALA A 182 -20.57 1.74 9.23
N SER A 183 -19.63 1.40 8.33
CA SER A 183 -19.10 2.31 7.32
C SER A 183 -19.95 2.40 6.05
N MET A 184 -21.04 1.64 5.96
CA MET A 184 -21.93 1.65 4.79
C MET A 184 -22.54 3.04 4.56
N ASP A 185 -22.53 3.49 3.31
CA ASP A 185 -23.29 4.63 2.84
C ASP A 185 -24.60 4.22 2.13
N PHE A 186 -25.18 5.07 1.28
CA PHE A 186 -26.52 4.85 0.72
C PHE A 186 -26.53 3.89 -0.47
N ASP A 187 -25.44 3.75 -1.22
CA ASP A 187 -25.34 2.80 -2.33
C ASP A 187 -24.64 1.49 -1.94
N ASP A 188 -24.21 1.37 -0.68
CA ASP A 188 -23.73 0.14 -0.08
C ASP A 188 -24.86 -0.84 0.32
N GLU A 189 -24.76 -2.08 -0.17
CA GLU A 189 -25.59 -3.21 0.26
C GLU A 189 -24.75 -4.44 0.66
N ILE A 190 -23.55 -4.61 0.09
CA ILE A 190 -22.81 -5.87 0.13
C ILE A 190 -22.27 -6.22 1.53
N GLN A 191 -21.95 -5.21 2.33
CA GLN A 191 -21.35 -5.36 3.66
C GLN A 191 -22.33 -6.03 4.64
N ASP A 192 -23.64 -5.85 4.44
CA ASP A 192 -24.68 -6.57 5.20
C ASP A 192 -24.63 -8.09 4.97
N PHE A 193 -24.16 -8.51 3.80
CA PHE A 193 -24.03 -9.90 3.39
C PHE A 193 -22.65 -10.49 3.65
N LEU A 194 -21.74 -9.76 4.31
CA LEU A 194 -20.48 -10.32 4.79
C LEU A 194 -20.71 -11.50 5.77
N PRO A 195 -19.84 -12.53 5.78
CA PRO A 195 -20.01 -13.75 6.58
C PRO A 195 -20.21 -13.47 8.06
N THR A 196 -21.23 -14.04 8.70
CA THR A 196 -21.62 -13.64 10.07
C THR A 196 -20.69 -14.11 11.19
N GLY A 197 -20.08 -15.28 11.08
CA GLY A 197 -19.28 -15.88 12.16
C GLY A 197 -17.78 -15.99 11.85
N ALA A 198 -17.45 -16.43 10.65
CA ALA A 198 -16.09 -16.58 10.16
C ALA A 198 -16.10 -16.42 8.64
N VAL A 199 -14.99 -15.99 8.06
CA VAL A 199 -14.87 -15.84 6.60
C VAL A 199 -14.46 -17.19 6.00
N PRO A 200 -15.27 -17.81 5.12
CA PRO A 200 -14.87 -19.03 4.45
C PRO A 200 -13.83 -18.71 3.36
N VAL A 201 -12.64 -19.29 3.42
CA VAL A 201 -11.53 -19.02 2.50
C VAL A 201 -10.93 -20.33 1.97
N ARG A 202 -10.55 -20.35 0.69
CA ARG A 202 -9.71 -21.40 0.11
C ARG A 202 -8.30 -20.87 -0.11
N TYR A 203 -7.32 -21.56 0.46
CA TYR A 203 -5.88 -21.33 0.24
C TYR A 203 -5.25 -22.30 -0.75
N SER A 204 -6.05 -23.15 -1.38
CA SER A 204 -5.62 -23.87 -2.57
C SER A 204 -6.79 -24.09 -3.52
N PRO A 205 -6.52 -24.25 -4.83
CA PRO A 205 -7.55 -24.20 -5.88
C PRO A 205 -8.67 -25.23 -5.70
N ASN A 206 -8.31 -26.40 -5.18
CA ASN A 206 -9.22 -27.52 -4.91
C ASN A 206 -9.15 -27.96 -3.43
N GLY A 207 -8.65 -27.08 -2.56
CA GLY A 207 -8.45 -27.36 -1.13
C GLY A 207 -9.73 -27.33 -0.32
N SER A 208 -9.61 -27.73 0.94
CA SER A 208 -10.66 -27.50 1.94
C SER A 208 -10.89 -26.01 2.16
N VAL A 209 -12.10 -25.67 2.57
CA VAL A 209 -12.44 -24.32 3.04
C VAL A 209 -11.99 -24.18 4.48
N SER A 210 -11.22 -23.14 4.77
CA SER A 210 -10.87 -22.67 6.11
C SER A 210 -11.87 -21.60 6.57
N ASN A 211 -12.06 -21.47 7.87
CA ASN A 211 -12.91 -20.44 8.46
C ASN A 211 -12.02 -19.43 9.20
N GLU A 212 -11.79 -18.27 8.58
CA GLU A 212 -10.97 -17.22 9.17
C GLU A 212 -11.74 -16.42 10.21
N LEU A 213 -11.07 -16.21 11.35
CA LEU A 213 -11.59 -15.44 12.47
C LEU A 213 -10.90 -14.09 12.62
N ARG A 214 -10.05 -13.73 11.65
CA ARG A 214 -9.34 -12.46 11.58
C ARG A 214 -9.12 -12.06 10.13
N VAL A 215 -8.91 -10.76 9.93
CA VAL A 215 -8.52 -10.17 8.66
C VAL A 215 -7.50 -9.07 8.93
N PHE A 216 -6.64 -8.79 7.97
CA PHE A 216 -5.66 -7.73 8.08
C PHE A 216 -6.14 -6.48 7.33
N PHE A 217 -5.99 -5.34 7.98
CA PHE A 217 -6.24 -4.03 7.41
C PHE A 217 -4.90 -3.33 7.22
N SER A 218 -4.71 -2.60 6.13
CA SER A 218 -3.72 -1.53 6.15
C SER A 218 -4.10 -0.54 7.26
N ARG A 219 -3.12 0.13 7.87
CA ARG A 219 -3.39 1.06 8.97
C ARG A 219 -4.25 2.23 8.51
N GLY A 220 -4.15 2.63 7.24
CA GLY A 220 -5.04 3.60 6.60
C GLY A 220 -6.50 3.10 6.63
N ASN A 221 -6.77 1.90 6.13
CA ASN A 221 -8.13 1.35 6.11
C ASN A 221 -8.67 1.09 7.53
N TYR A 222 -7.83 0.61 8.45
CA TYR A 222 -8.21 0.46 9.86
C TYR A 222 -8.69 1.79 10.46
N ARG A 223 -8.01 2.90 10.16
CA ARG A 223 -8.40 4.24 10.62
C ARG A 223 -9.69 4.76 9.99
N ALA A 224 -9.97 4.38 8.75
CA ALA A 224 -11.19 4.77 8.06
C ALA A 224 -12.41 3.99 8.58
N VAL A 225 -12.24 2.73 8.97
CA VAL A 225 -13.35 1.80 9.19
C VAL A 225 -13.45 1.28 10.62
N VAL A 226 -12.34 0.77 11.18
CA VAL A 226 -12.38 -0.05 12.39
C VAL A 226 -12.22 0.77 13.66
N GLY A 227 -11.25 1.66 13.69
CA GLY A 227 -10.95 2.41 14.90
C GLY A 227 -9.78 3.38 14.80
N SER A 228 -9.67 4.22 15.82
CA SER A 228 -8.56 5.17 15.94
C SER A 228 -7.30 4.46 16.44
N ILE A 229 -6.17 4.76 15.77
CA ILE A 229 -4.85 4.19 16.05
C ILE A 229 -3.78 5.24 15.73
N SER A 230 -2.74 5.39 16.55
CA SER A 230 -1.72 6.45 16.38
C SER A 230 -0.60 6.11 15.39
N GLY A 231 0.18 7.11 14.97
CA GLY A 231 1.40 6.95 14.17
C GLY A 231 1.24 7.31 12.69
N SER A 232 2.27 7.07 11.88
CA SER A 232 2.13 7.11 10.42
C SER A 232 1.36 5.87 9.93
N VAL A 233 0.65 5.97 8.80
CA VAL A 233 -0.02 4.81 8.17
C VAL A 233 0.94 4.04 7.26
N ALA A 234 1.95 4.72 6.71
CA ALA A 234 2.93 4.12 5.81
C ALA A 234 4.16 5.03 5.62
N GLN A 235 5.19 4.46 5.00
CA GLN A 235 6.42 5.16 4.69
C GLN A 235 6.80 4.94 3.23
N ILE A 236 7.22 5.98 2.53
CA ILE A 236 7.67 5.91 1.14
C ILE A 236 9.05 6.56 1.03
N THR A 237 9.98 5.85 0.41
CA THR A 237 11.22 6.46 -0.06
C THR A 237 11.35 6.24 -1.55
N LEU A 238 11.35 7.34 -2.31
CA LEU A 238 11.51 7.29 -3.76
C LEU A 238 12.98 7.44 -4.17
N ASN A 239 13.33 6.86 -5.30
CA ASN A 239 14.69 6.88 -5.80
C ASN A 239 15.02 8.26 -6.39
N SER A 240 16.00 8.94 -5.80
CA SER A 240 16.45 10.27 -6.25
C SER A 240 17.11 10.28 -7.63
N GLN A 241 17.40 9.10 -8.19
CA GLN A 241 17.96 8.94 -9.53
C GLN A 241 16.90 8.57 -10.58
N TYR A 242 15.64 8.40 -10.18
CA TYR A 242 14.57 8.00 -11.08
C TYR A 242 13.98 9.21 -11.82
N ASN A 243 13.61 9.01 -13.09
CA ASN A 243 13.14 10.09 -13.97
C ASN A 243 11.63 10.32 -13.82
N PHE A 244 11.25 11.06 -12.77
CA PHE A 244 9.88 11.45 -12.52
C PHE A 244 9.47 12.69 -13.32
N ASP A 245 8.25 12.67 -13.85
CA ASP A 245 7.50 13.86 -14.22
C ASP A 245 6.58 14.27 -13.07
N TYR A 246 6.66 15.53 -12.63
CA TYR A 246 5.91 16.05 -11.49
C TYR A 246 4.65 16.82 -11.90
N ASN A 247 4.31 16.88 -13.19
CA ASN A 247 3.17 17.65 -13.68
C ASN A 247 2.52 16.96 -14.90
N PRO A 248 1.69 15.93 -14.70
CA PRO A 248 1.07 15.19 -15.78
C PRO A 248 0.05 16.03 -16.58
N ALA A 249 -0.35 17.22 -16.10
CA ALA A 249 -1.32 18.08 -16.79
C ALA A 249 -0.83 18.61 -18.15
N ASN A 250 0.48 18.60 -18.40
CA ASN A 250 1.08 18.95 -19.70
C ASN A 250 1.51 17.71 -20.51
N GLY A 251 1.09 16.51 -20.09
CA GLY A 251 1.50 15.22 -20.62
C GLY A 251 2.82 14.73 -20.04
N VAL A 252 3.02 13.41 -20.00
CA VAL A 252 4.24 12.81 -19.46
C VAL A 252 5.28 12.62 -20.58
N PRO A 253 6.42 13.32 -20.57
CA PRO A 253 7.33 13.33 -21.71
C PRO A 253 8.22 12.08 -21.79
N GLY A 254 8.29 11.49 -22.99
CA GLY A 254 9.25 10.43 -23.30
C GLY A 254 9.04 9.19 -22.43
N SER A 255 10.09 8.78 -21.72
CA SER A 255 10.06 7.65 -20.78
C SER A 255 10.04 8.12 -19.32
N ALA A 256 9.61 9.35 -19.04
CA ALA A 256 9.36 9.78 -17.67
C ALA A 256 8.16 9.03 -17.10
N THR A 257 8.16 8.81 -15.79
CA THR A 257 7.02 8.24 -15.08
C THR A 257 6.32 9.34 -14.32
N SER A 258 5.00 9.42 -14.41
CA SER A 258 4.24 10.40 -13.63
C SER A 258 4.37 10.10 -12.13
N PHE A 259 4.92 11.07 -11.41
CA PHE A 259 5.04 11.02 -9.96
C PHE A 259 3.66 10.97 -9.29
N ILE A 260 2.69 11.74 -9.78
CA ILE A 260 1.35 11.79 -9.17
C ILE A 260 0.65 10.44 -9.33
N ASP A 261 0.73 9.82 -10.52
CA ASP A 261 0.14 8.49 -10.74
C ASP A 261 0.77 7.44 -9.82
N VAL A 262 2.10 7.43 -9.69
CA VAL A 262 2.81 6.54 -8.75
C VAL A 262 2.35 6.79 -7.31
N MET A 263 2.26 8.04 -6.88
CA MET A 263 1.85 8.36 -5.51
C MET A 263 0.38 7.99 -5.26
N VAL A 264 -0.53 8.24 -6.19
CA VAL A 264 -1.95 7.85 -6.06
C VAL A 264 -2.09 6.32 -5.98
N HIS A 265 -1.32 5.59 -6.78
CA HIS A 265 -1.26 4.13 -6.74
C HIS A 265 -0.74 3.60 -5.39
N GLU A 266 0.40 4.11 -4.93
CA GLU A 266 1.01 3.68 -3.67
C GLU A 266 0.14 4.05 -2.47
N VAL A 267 -0.52 5.22 -2.49
CA VAL A 267 -1.53 5.58 -1.48
C VAL A 267 -2.73 4.63 -1.56
N GLY A 268 -3.15 4.18 -2.75
CA GLY A 268 -4.20 3.17 -2.90
C GLY A 268 -3.90 1.87 -2.13
N HIS A 269 -2.67 1.37 -2.16
CA HIS A 269 -2.26 0.25 -1.30
C HIS A 269 -2.32 0.59 0.20
N MET A 270 -1.96 1.80 0.58
CA MET A 270 -2.07 2.27 1.98
C MET A 270 -3.51 2.40 2.43
N LEU A 271 -4.42 2.74 1.50
CA LEU A 271 -5.85 2.78 1.73
C LEU A 271 -6.46 1.39 1.81
N GLY A 272 -5.75 0.31 1.48
CA GLY A 272 -6.23 -1.05 1.72
C GLY A 272 -6.47 -1.88 0.46
N PHE A 273 -6.07 -1.37 -0.71
CA PHE A 273 -6.02 -2.15 -1.94
C PHE A 273 -4.82 -3.12 -1.89
N VAL A 274 -4.88 -4.10 -1.01
CA VAL A 274 -3.82 -5.06 -0.70
C VAL A 274 -4.42 -6.44 -0.47
N SER A 275 -3.70 -7.48 -0.85
CA SER A 275 -4.14 -8.87 -0.78
C SER A 275 -3.14 -9.74 -0.02
N GLY A 276 -3.66 -10.57 0.87
CA GLY A 276 -2.89 -11.54 1.62
C GLY A 276 -2.25 -12.62 0.75
N VAL A 277 -2.75 -12.81 -0.47
CA VAL A 277 -2.17 -13.73 -1.48
C VAL A 277 -0.71 -13.41 -1.79
N ASP A 278 -0.30 -12.16 -1.63
CA ASP A 278 1.08 -11.75 -1.92
C ASP A 278 2.09 -12.27 -0.90
N ASP A 279 1.78 -12.33 0.40
CA ASP A 279 2.82 -12.62 1.39
C ASP A 279 2.35 -13.30 2.69
N ARG A 280 1.04 -13.54 2.83
CA ARG A 280 0.46 -14.14 4.02
C ARG A 280 0.30 -15.64 3.81
N VAL A 281 0.42 -16.39 4.90
CA VAL A 281 0.24 -17.84 4.91
C VAL A 281 -1.06 -18.15 5.63
N ASN A 282 -2.07 -18.59 4.87
CA ASN A 282 -3.41 -18.89 5.40
C ASN A 282 -4.04 -17.72 6.18
N ASP A 283 -3.91 -16.52 5.65
CA ASP A 283 -4.57 -15.31 6.15
C ASP A 283 -4.95 -14.43 4.97
N ILE A 284 -5.84 -13.46 5.20
CA ILE A 284 -6.37 -12.57 4.19
C ILE A 284 -6.28 -11.10 4.61
N ASP A 285 -6.15 -10.22 3.62
CA ASP A 285 -6.36 -8.78 3.79
C ASP A 285 -7.82 -8.42 3.48
N VAL A 286 -8.28 -7.25 3.90
CA VAL A 286 -9.67 -6.79 3.74
C VAL A 286 -10.20 -6.86 2.29
N LEU A 287 -9.37 -6.58 1.29
CA LEU A 287 -9.75 -6.67 -0.13
C LEU A 287 -10.14 -8.10 -0.53
N ASP A 288 -9.54 -9.11 0.09
CA ASP A 288 -9.79 -10.51 -0.22
C ASP A 288 -11.18 -10.99 0.23
N LEU A 289 -11.90 -10.21 1.06
CA LEU A 289 -13.29 -10.48 1.41
C LEU A 289 -14.20 -10.55 0.18
N PHE A 290 -13.83 -9.79 -0.86
CA PHE A 290 -14.51 -9.65 -2.14
C PHE A 290 -13.84 -10.49 -3.23
N ARG A 291 -12.80 -11.25 -2.90
CA ARG A 291 -12.01 -12.00 -3.86
C ARG A 291 -12.54 -13.41 -4.07
N PHE A 292 -12.99 -13.69 -5.27
CA PHE A 292 -13.59 -14.97 -5.65
C PHE A 292 -12.94 -15.56 -6.88
N ARG A 293 -13.27 -16.82 -7.13
CA ARG A 293 -12.82 -17.50 -8.35
C ARG A 293 -13.73 -17.09 -9.50
N ARG A 294 -13.17 -16.46 -10.53
CA ARG A 294 -13.84 -16.15 -11.79
C ARG A 294 -14.57 -17.37 -12.35
N GLY A 295 -15.79 -17.14 -12.79
CA GLY A 295 -16.71 -18.17 -13.24
C GLY A 295 -18.07 -17.94 -12.61
N SER A 296 -18.88 -18.99 -12.54
CA SER A 296 -20.17 -18.97 -11.87
C SER A 296 -20.12 -19.74 -10.54
N ASP A 297 -21.26 -19.78 -9.85
CA ASP A 297 -21.58 -20.72 -8.77
C ASP A 297 -20.96 -22.11 -9.02
N PRO A 298 -20.29 -22.73 -8.02
CA PRO A 298 -20.25 -22.34 -6.60
C PRO A 298 -19.04 -21.51 -6.18
N ASN A 299 -18.27 -20.99 -7.15
CA ASN A 299 -16.99 -20.35 -6.83
C ASN A 299 -16.99 -18.83 -6.98
N ASN A 300 -18.01 -18.27 -7.63
CA ASN A 300 -18.31 -16.84 -7.66
C ASN A 300 -19.79 -16.65 -7.29
N PRO A 301 -20.14 -15.80 -6.31
CA PRO A 301 -21.54 -15.59 -5.95
C PRO A 301 -22.26 -14.80 -7.05
N SER A 302 -23.50 -15.16 -7.35
CA SER A 302 -24.38 -14.40 -8.26
C SER A 302 -25.56 -13.76 -7.53
N THR A 303 -25.68 -14.00 -6.23
CA THR A 303 -26.69 -13.39 -5.36
C THR A 303 -26.09 -12.96 -4.03
N LEU A 304 -26.71 -11.98 -3.37
CA LEU A 304 -26.33 -11.53 -2.03
C LEU A 304 -26.35 -12.67 -0.99
N ALA A 305 -27.29 -13.61 -1.12
CA ALA A 305 -27.35 -14.79 -0.25
C ALA A 305 -26.17 -15.74 -0.46
N GLU A 306 -25.74 -15.92 -1.72
CA GLU A 306 -24.53 -16.70 -2.03
C GLU A 306 -23.28 -16.01 -1.49
N PHE A 307 -23.17 -14.69 -1.61
CA PHE A 307 -22.01 -13.90 -1.15
C PHE A 307 -21.63 -14.19 0.31
N THR A 308 -22.61 -14.36 1.19
CA THR A 308 -22.39 -14.70 2.60
C THR A 308 -21.66 -16.03 2.78
N THR A 309 -21.88 -17.01 1.89
CA THR A 309 -21.44 -18.40 2.07
C THR A 309 -20.35 -18.84 1.09
N THR A 310 -20.22 -18.19 -0.07
CA THR A 310 -19.24 -18.55 -1.09
C THR A 310 -17.82 -18.37 -0.55
N PRO A 311 -16.96 -19.40 -0.62
CA PRO A 311 -15.58 -19.26 -0.15
C PRO A 311 -14.78 -18.26 -0.99
N ARG A 312 -14.00 -17.43 -0.31
CA ARG A 312 -13.07 -16.48 -0.92
C ARG A 312 -11.89 -17.25 -1.47
N LEU A 313 -11.26 -16.74 -2.53
CA LEU A 313 -10.12 -17.39 -3.17
C LEU A 313 -8.83 -16.62 -2.87
N ALA A 314 -8.10 -17.04 -1.83
CA ALA A 314 -6.80 -16.51 -1.48
C ALA A 314 -5.69 -17.48 -1.95
N VAL A 315 -5.53 -17.59 -3.27
CA VAL A 315 -4.62 -18.55 -3.90
C VAL A 315 -3.70 -17.85 -4.87
N PHE A 316 -2.39 -18.08 -4.69
CA PHE A 316 -1.38 -17.67 -5.66
C PHE A 316 -1.41 -18.57 -6.90
N ASP A 317 -1.39 -17.95 -8.09
CA ASP A 317 -1.30 -18.62 -9.40
C ASP A 317 -2.22 -19.84 -9.51
N ALA A 318 -3.53 -19.60 -9.34
CA ALA A 318 -4.51 -20.67 -9.37
C ALA A 318 -4.51 -21.36 -10.77
N PRO A 319 -4.34 -22.69 -10.85
CA PRO A 319 -4.20 -23.42 -12.10
C PRO A 319 -5.47 -23.29 -12.96
N GLY A 320 -5.27 -23.03 -14.25
CA GLY A 320 -6.36 -22.87 -15.23
C GLY A 320 -6.62 -21.44 -15.70
N THR A 321 -5.59 -20.59 -15.69
CA THR A 321 -5.55 -19.17 -16.12
C THR A 321 -6.30 -18.20 -15.20
N ASP A 322 -5.56 -17.47 -14.36
CA ASP A 322 -5.89 -16.12 -13.85
C ASP A 322 -7.40 -15.91 -13.63
N GLN A 323 -7.83 -16.60 -12.56
CA GLN A 323 -9.22 -16.80 -12.16
C GLN A 323 -9.56 -15.97 -10.92
N SER A 324 -8.84 -14.90 -10.60
CA SER A 324 -9.22 -14.04 -9.47
C SER A 324 -10.14 -12.92 -9.96
N ASN A 325 -11.24 -12.70 -9.24
CA ASN A 325 -12.16 -11.59 -9.44
C ASN A 325 -12.34 -10.88 -8.11
N SER A 326 -12.50 -9.57 -8.12
CA SER A 326 -13.24 -8.89 -7.08
C SER A 326 -14.71 -8.84 -7.51
N ASP A 327 -15.62 -9.11 -6.58
CA ASP A 327 -17.05 -9.23 -6.85
C ASP A 327 -17.84 -8.54 -5.72
N ILE A 328 -18.72 -7.62 -6.10
CA ILE A 328 -19.70 -6.97 -5.21
C ILE A 328 -21.14 -7.22 -5.68
N ILE A 329 -21.36 -8.29 -6.45
CA ILE A 329 -22.59 -8.73 -7.12
C ILE A 329 -23.02 -7.83 -8.28
N THR A 330 -23.07 -6.51 -8.08
CA THR A 330 -23.43 -5.57 -9.15
C THR A 330 -22.33 -5.38 -10.17
N ASP A 331 -21.08 -5.47 -9.70
CA ASP A 331 -19.87 -5.23 -10.45
C ASP A 331 -18.81 -6.29 -10.16
N GLU A 332 -18.07 -6.63 -11.20
CA GLU A 332 -17.04 -7.65 -11.19
C GLU A 332 -15.78 -7.14 -11.91
N TYR A 333 -14.64 -7.18 -11.25
CA TYR A 333 -13.37 -6.74 -11.82
C TYR A 333 -12.31 -7.83 -11.73
N ARG A 334 -11.59 -8.04 -12.83
CA ARG A 334 -10.51 -9.04 -12.88
C ARG A 334 -9.36 -8.59 -11.99
N MET A 335 -8.88 -9.49 -11.15
CA MET A 335 -7.74 -9.27 -10.25
C MET A 335 -6.54 -10.10 -10.70
N SER A 336 -5.35 -9.56 -10.55
CA SER A 336 -4.11 -10.33 -10.68
C SER A 336 -4.08 -11.44 -9.62
N ASP A 337 -3.51 -12.61 -9.89
CA ASP A 337 -3.49 -13.75 -8.97
C ASP A 337 -2.10 -14.07 -8.39
N GLY A 338 -1.15 -13.15 -8.55
CA GLY A 338 0.23 -13.31 -8.12
C GLY A 338 1.20 -13.64 -9.25
N ASN A 339 0.75 -14.06 -10.44
CA ASN A 339 1.64 -14.41 -11.56
C ASN A 339 1.18 -13.79 -12.90
N PRO A 340 1.98 -12.91 -13.55
CA PRO A 340 3.29 -12.41 -13.13
C PRO A 340 3.21 -11.24 -12.13
N TYR A 341 2.02 -10.70 -11.90
CA TYR A 341 1.80 -9.51 -11.08
C TYR A 341 1.15 -9.82 -9.75
N GLN A 342 1.47 -9.00 -8.75
CA GLN A 342 1.01 -9.12 -7.37
C GLN A 342 -0.52 -9.11 -7.29
N ALA A 343 -1.06 -9.92 -6.39
CA ALA A 343 -2.49 -10.09 -6.17
C ALA A 343 -3.16 -8.86 -5.57
N SER A 344 -2.38 -7.91 -5.03
CA SER A 344 -2.83 -6.58 -4.61
C SER A 344 -3.17 -5.63 -5.77
N HIS A 345 -3.53 -6.15 -6.94
CA HIS A 345 -3.79 -5.36 -8.15
C HIS A 345 -4.97 -5.90 -8.94
N PHE A 346 -5.57 -5.02 -9.73
CA PHE A 346 -6.35 -5.47 -10.87
C PHE A 346 -5.47 -6.27 -11.84
N ARG A 347 -6.11 -7.03 -12.70
CA ARG A 347 -5.41 -7.78 -13.74
C ARG A 347 -4.88 -6.81 -14.78
N GLU A 348 -3.58 -6.91 -15.07
CA GLU A 348 -2.97 -6.25 -16.23
C GLU A 348 -3.74 -6.61 -17.51
N VAL A 349 -4.24 -5.58 -18.18
CA VAL A 349 -4.85 -5.68 -19.49
C VAL A 349 -3.99 -4.97 -20.54
N SER A 350 -4.38 -5.02 -21.82
CA SER A 350 -3.55 -4.39 -22.86
C SER A 350 -3.36 -2.89 -22.58
N ILE A 351 -2.12 -2.43 -22.74
CA ILE A 351 -1.69 -1.04 -22.65
C ILE A 351 -2.73 -0.09 -23.26
N GLY A 352 -3.17 0.91 -22.46
CA GLY A 352 -4.11 1.95 -22.86
C GLY A 352 -5.60 1.66 -22.57
N SER A 353 -5.94 0.53 -21.95
CA SER A 353 -7.29 0.27 -21.43
C SER A 353 -7.27 -0.39 -20.04
N PRO A 354 -6.50 0.14 -19.07
CA PRO A 354 -6.41 -0.42 -17.72
C PRO A 354 -7.79 -0.47 -17.05
N ILE A 355 -7.99 -1.43 -16.14
CA ILE A 355 -9.22 -1.53 -15.34
C ILE A 355 -9.33 -0.34 -14.37
N GLY A 356 -8.18 0.05 -13.81
CA GLY A 356 -8.04 1.12 -12.84
C GLY A 356 -6.57 1.50 -12.67
N ILE A 357 -6.28 2.52 -11.87
CA ILE A 357 -4.89 2.87 -11.54
C ILE A 357 -4.23 1.84 -10.64
N MET A 358 -5.01 1.00 -9.93
CA MET A 358 -4.48 -0.18 -9.21
C MET A 358 -4.09 -1.34 -10.15
N ASP A 359 -3.77 -1.02 -11.41
CA ASP A 359 -3.10 -1.88 -12.38
C ASP A 359 -1.60 -2.01 -12.01
N PRO A 360 -1.00 -3.20 -12.09
CA PRO A 360 0.36 -3.44 -11.60
C PRO A 360 1.47 -2.84 -12.46
N ALA A 361 1.18 -2.35 -13.67
CA ALA A 361 2.15 -1.69 -14.51
C ALA A 361 1.73 -0.27 -14.88
N LEU A 362 2.64 0.68 -14.65
CA LEU A 362 2.55 2.03 -15.20
C LEU A 362 3.75 2.25 -16.13
N ALA A 363 3.51 2.30 -17.44
CA ALA A 363 4.61 2.49 -18.39
C ALA A 363 5.05 3.96 -18.44
N GLY A 364 6.31 4.19 -18.84
CA GLY A 364 6.81 5.54 -19.07
C GLY A 364 5.98 6.25 -20.15
N GLY A 365 5.61 7.50 -19.88
CA GLY A 365 4.74 8.30 -20.74
C GLY A 365 3.23 8.10 -20.52
N GLU A 366 2.83 7.17 -19.64
CA GLU A 366 1.41 6.95 -19.29
C GLU A 366 0.99 7.81 -18.09
N THR A 367 -0.30 8.18 -18.09
CA THR A 367 -0.95 8.85 -16.97
C THR A 367 -2.47 8.66 -17.04
N PHE A 368 -3.09 8.57 -15.88
CA PHE A 368 -4.52 8.58 -15.67
C PHE A 368 -5.05 10.01 -15.41
N TYR A 369 -4.20 11.04 -15.45
CA TYR A 369 -4.63 12.43 -15.28
C TYR A 369 -5.77 12.80 -16.26
N PRO A 370 -6.80 13.54 -15.81
CA PRO A 370 -7.00 14.07 -14.45
C PRO A 370 -7.79 13.14 -13.50
N ASN A 371 -8.25 11.99 -13.98
CA ASN A 371 -9.13 11.08 -13.24
C ASN A 371 -8.36 9.81 -12.90
N TYR A 372 -7.56 9.86 -11.84
CA TYR A 372 -6.64 8.78 -11.50
C TYR A 372 -7.36 7.48 -11.15
N TYR A 373 -8.17 7.47 -10.09
CA TYR A 373 -9.07 6.38 -9.77
C TYR A 373 -10.20 6.29 -10.80
N GLN A 374 -10.27 5.14 -11.47
CA GLN A 374 -11.38 4.74 -12.33
C GLN A 374 -12.52 4.17 -11.48
N THR A 375 -13.67 3.93 -12.12
CA THR A 375 -14.85 3.34 -11.46
C THR A 375 -14.51 2.06 -10.68
N ALA A 376 -13.65 1.20 -11.23
CA ALA A 376 -13.26 -0.04 -10.56
C ALA A 376 -12.46 0.21 -9.27
N ASP A 377 -11.52 1.16 -9.29
CA ASP A 377 -10.77 1.54 -8.09
C ASP A 377 -11.73 2.04 -7.01
N LEU A 378 -12.61 2.99 -7.37
CA LEU A 378 -13.56 3.62 -6.45
C LEU A 378 -14.53 2.61 -5.85
N LYS A 379 -15.13 1.72 -6.66
CA LYS A 379 -16.06 0.69 -6.18
C LYS A 379 -15.40 -0.33 -5.26
N MET A 380 -14.11 -0.60 -5.43
CA MET A 380 -13.39 -1.49 -4.53
C MET A 380 -12.93 -0.79 -3.24
N PHE A 381 -12.60 0.50 -3.29
CA PHE A 381 -12.36 1.29 -2.06
C PHE A 381 -13.65 1.44 -1.24
N ASP A 382 -14.75 1.71 -1.91
CA ASP A 382 -16.11 1.75 -1.37
C ASP A 382 -16.46 0.44 -0.62
N ALA A 383 -16.31 -0.70 -1.31
CA ALA A 383 -16.52 -2.02 -0.72
C ALA A 383 -15.71 -2.29 0.56
N ILE A 384 -14.47 -1.77 0.65
CA ILE A 384 -13.61 -1.95 1.84
C ILE A 384 -13.80 -0.84 2.89
N GLY A 385 -14.85 -0.02 2.76
CA GLY A 385 -15.38 0.88 3.79
C GLY A 385 -14.99 2.35 3.65
N TYR A 386 -14.52 2.80 2.48
CA TYR A 386 -14.41 4.23 2.21
C TYR A 386 -15.75 4.79 1.73
N ILE A 387 -16.15 5.95 2.23
CA ILE A 387 -17.44 6.57 1.86
C ILE A 387 -17.28 7.18 0.47
N TYR A 388 -17.96 6.61 -0.51
CA TYR A 388 -17.94 7.05 -1.91
C TYR A 388 -19.31 6.82 -2.58
N PRO A 389 -19.91 7.84 -3.21
CA PRO A 389 -19.35 9.17 -3.48
C PRO A 389 -19.30 10.06 -2.23
N PRO A 390 -18.40 11.07 -2.18
CA PRO A 390 -18.39 12.05 -1.10
C PRO A 390 -19.78 12.68 -0.94
N CYS A 391 -20.19 12.97 0.30
CA CYS A 391 -21.52 13.47 0.68
C CYS A 391 -22.68 12.46 0.70
N ASP A 392 -22.45 11.19 0.40
CA ASP A 392 -23.44 10.13 0.63
C ASP A 392 -23.28 9.61 2.07
N HIS A 393 -23.85 10.31 3.06
CA HIS A 393 -23.89 9.83 4.45
C HIS A 393 -25.31 9.45 4.83
N PRO A 394 -25.53 8.30 5.48
CA PRO A 394 -26.85 7.97 6.00
C PRO A 394 -27.33 9.10 6.92
N SER A 395 -28.41 9.76 6.53
CA SER A 395 -28.96 10.89 7.28
C SER A 395 -29.26 10.45 8.71
N ILE A 396 -28.55 11.01 9.68
CA ILE A 396 -28.78 10.77 11.10
C ILE A 396 -30.14 11.37 11.45
N ASN A 397 -31.16 10.52 11.61
CA ASN A 397 -32.45 10.91 12.18
C ASN A 397 -32.42 10.83 13.70
#